data_AF-A0A1I4D5E3-F1
#
_entry.id   AF-A0A1I4D5E3-F1
#
_cell.length_a   1.000
_cell.length_b   1.000
_cell.length_c   1.000
_cell.angle_alpha   90.00
_cell.angle_beta   90.00
_cell.angle_gamma   90.00
#
_symmetry.space_group_name_H-M   'P 1'
#
loop_
_entity.id
_entity.type
_entity.pdbx_description
1 polymer ?
#
loop_
_entity_poly.entity_id
_entity_poly.type
_entity_poly.pdbx_seq_one_letter_code
_entity_poly.pdbx_strand_id
1 'polypeptide(L)'
;MSEEIAVHPVYKPPKVWRWDKENGGAFANINRPISGATHDKELPVGRHPLQLYSLATPNGVKVTIMIEELLEQGHAGAEYDAWLIKIGEGDQFGSGFVSVNPNSKIPALVDRSGPTPIRIFESGAILMHLAEKFEAFLPHDAASRNACHGCSGKSAALRISAAGLDIFTPTRRQK
;
A
#
# COMPACT_ATOMS: atom_id res chain seq x y z
N MET A 1 39.68 -35.16 23.79
CA MET A 1 39.91 -34.31 22.60
C MET A 1 38.99 -33.12 22.74
N SER A 2 39.53 -31.97 23.13
CA SER A 2 38.79 -30.74 23.39
C SER A 2 38.34 -30.15 22.06
N GLU A 3 37.03 -29.96 21.86
CA GLU A 3 36.51 -29.22 20.71
C GLU A 3 36.93 -27.75 20.80
N GLU A 4 37.60 -27.27 19.75
CA GLU A 4 38.00 -25.88 19.60
C GLU A 4 36.79 -25.06 19.13
N ILE A 5 36.34 -24.13 19.97
CA ILE A 5 35.23 -23.24 19.64
C ILE A 5 35.72 -22.26 18.57
N ALA A 6 35.25 -22.41 17.34
CA ALA A 6 35.56 -21.50 16.24
C ALA A 6 35.00 -20.10 16.54
N VAL A 7 35.90 -19.13 16.78
CA VAL A 7 35.54 -17.72 16.96
C VAL A 7 35.29 -17.11 15.57
N HIS A 8 34.04 -16.81 15.23
CA HIS A 8 33.74 -16.08 14.00
C HIS A 8 34.27 -14.64 14.08
N PRO A 9 34.93 -14.12 13.03
CA PRO A 9 35.44 -12.76 13.03
C PRO A 9 34.30 -11.74 13.10
N VAL A 10 34.47 -10.70 13.92
CA VAL A 10 33.49 -9.61 14.06
C VAL A 10 33.42 -8.80 12.75
N TYR A 11 32.22 -8.66 12.19
CA TYR A 11 31.98 -7.86 11.00
C TYR A 11 32.35 -6.38 11.23
N LYS A 12 33.10 -5.80 10.28
CA LYS A 12 33.46 -4.37 10.27
C LYS A 12 32.87 -3.72 9.02
N PRO A 13 31.85 -2.84 9.14
CA PRO A 13 31.29 -2.13 8.01
C PRO A 13 32.35 -1.29 7.27
N PRO A 14 32.29 -1.17 5.93
CA PRO A 14 33.21 -0.32 5.19
C PRO A 14 32.93 1.17 5.46
N LYS A 15 33.94 2.03 5.26
CA LYS A 15 33.80 3.50 5.39
C LYS A 15 32.76 4.08 4.42
N VAL A 16 32.65 3.49 3.23
CA VAL A 16 31.65 3.83 2.22
C VAL A 16 30.97 2.52 1.83
N TRP A 17 29.65 2.47 2.00
CA TRP A 17 28.86 1.31 1.62
C TRP A 17 28.90 1.10 0.11
N ARG A 18 28.98 -0.16 -0.33
CA ARG A 18 28.93 -0.56 -1.73
C ARG A 18 27.91 -1.67 -1.90
N TRP A 19 27.25 -1.69 -3.05
CA TRP A 19 26.37 -2.78 -3.45
C TRP A 19 27.19 -3.84 -4.19
N ASP A 20 28.03 -4.56 -3.46
CA ASP A 20 28.96 -5.57 -3.99
C ASP A 20 28.50 -7.02 -3.75
N LYS A 21 27.39 -7.19 -3.02
CA LYS A 21 26.74 -8.47 -2.74
C LYS A 21 25.23 -8.33 -2.86
N GLU A 22 24.59 -9.40 -3.31
CA GLU A 22 23.14 -9.53 -3.16
C GLU A 22 22.77 -9.47 -1.67
N ASN A 23 21.68 -8.78 -1.35
CA ASN A 23 21.25 -8.59 0.04
C ASN A 23 20.66 -9.86 0.68
N GLY A 24 20.62 -10.97 -0.09
CA GLY A 24 20.02 -12.25 0.31
C GLY A 24 18.50 -12.18 0.54
N GLY A 25 17.89 -13.33 0.79
CA GLY A 25 16.47 -13.46 1.14
C GLY A 25 15.50 -13.39 -0.05
N ALA A 26 14.21 -13.52 0.26
CA ALA A 26 13.13 -13.67 -0.74
C ALA A 26 12.93 -12.49 -1.69
N PHE A 27 13.56 -11.34 -1.43
CA PHE A 27 13.41 -10.11 -2.21
C PHE A 27 14.74 -9.60 -2.79
N ALA A 28 15.78 -10.44 -2.82
CA ALA A 28 17.09 -10.06 -3.36
C ALA A 28 17.01 -9.60 -4.83
N ASN A 29 16.10 -10.18 -5.61
CA ASN A 29 15.90 -9.86 -7.03
C ASN A 29 15.26 -8.47 -7.27
N ILE A 30 14.61 -7.87 -6.26
CA ILE A 30 13.90 -6.59 -6.40
C ILE A 30 14.47 -5.45 -5.56
N ASN A 31 15.21 -5.77 -4.49
CA ASN A 31 15.79 -4.76 -3.61
C ASN A 31 17.05 -4.15 -4.24
N ARG A 32 17.01 -2.83 -4.49
CA ARG A 32 18.08 -2.07 -5.15
C ARG A 32 18.36 -0.77 -4.40
N PRO A 33 19.61 -0.26 -4.42
CA PRO A 33 19.98 0.99 -3.75
C PRO A 33 19.58 2.25 -4.53
N ILE A 34 18.87 2.10 -5.65
CA ILE A 34 18.43 3.18 -6.54
C ILE A 34 16.93 3.06 -6.79
N SER A 35 16.23 4.18 -7.00
CA SER A 35 14.80 4.22 -7.34
C SER A 35 14.57 4.34 -8.86
N GLY A 36 13.32 4.44 -9.29
CA GLY A 36 12.94 4.68 -10.68
C GLY A 36 12.49 3.45 -11.45
N ALA A 37 11.92 3.70 -12.63
CA ALA A 37 11.39 2.65 -13.49
C ALA A 37 12.49 1.75 -14.06
N THR A 38 12.17 0.47 -14.28
CA THR A 38 13.06 -0.52 -14.91
C THR A 38 12.60 -0.96 -16.29
N HIS A 39 11.32 -0.74 -16.61
CA HIS A 39 10.71 -1.13 -17.87
C HIS A 39 9.51 -0.24 -18.19
N ASP A 40 9.20 -0.10 -19.47
CA ASP A 40 8.00 0.60 -19.91
C ASP A 40 6.79 -0.31 -19.77
N LYS A 41 5.80 0.15 -19.00
CA LYS A 41 4.55 -0.55 -18.76
C LYS A 41 3.48 0.43 -18.34
N GLU A 42 2.50 0.62 -19.23
CA GLU A 42 1.31 1.41 -18.94
C GLU A 42 0.41 0.68 -17.94
N LEU A 43 -0.27 1.46 -17.10
CA LEU A 43 -1.24 0.93 -16.15
C LEU A 43 -2.63 0.81 -16.81
N PRO A 44 -3.36 -0.30 -16.59
CA PRO A 44 -4.75 -0.41 -17.03
C PRO A 44 -5.64 0.59 -16.28
N VAL A 45 -6.67 1.11 -16.95
CA VAL A 45 -7.64 2.03 -16.37
C VAL A 45 -9.04 1.47 -16.66
N GLY A 46 -9.82 1.26 -15.61
CA GLY A 46 -11.18 0.76 -15.72
C GLY A 46 -12.21 1.89 -15.75
N ARG A 47 -13.47 1.54 -15.47
CA ARG A 47 -14.61 2.44 -15.58
C ARG A 47 -14.90 3.25 -14.32
N HIS A 48 -14.38 2.81 -13.18
CA HIS A 48 -14.73 3.36 -11.88
C HIS A 48 -13.89 4.59 -11.53
N PRO A 49 -14.40 5.50 -10.69
CA PRO A 49 -13.70 6.74 -10.34
C PRO A 49 -12.37 6.48 -9.61
N LEU A 50 -12.27 5.40 -8.82
CA LEU A 50 -11.08 5.07 -8.06
C LEU A 50 -10.29 3.94 -8.76
N GLN A 51 -9.05 4.21 -9.15
CA GLN A 51 -8.16 3.21 -9.75
C GLN A 51 -7.10 2.80 -8.74
N LEU A 52 -7.24 1.61 -8.14
CA LEU A 52 -6.37 1.09 -7.09
C LEU A 52 -5.36 0.10 -7.68
N TYR A 53 -4.07 0.38 -7.55
CA TYR A 53 -2.97 -0.52 -7.93
C TYR A 53 -2.34 -1.09 -6.66
N SER A 54 -2.59 -2.37 -6.39
CA SER A 54 -2.33 -2.95 -5.08
C SER A 54 -2.06 -4.46 -5.10
N LEU A 55 -1.82 -5.00 -3.92
CA LEU A 55 -1.64 -6.42 -3.63
C LEU A 55 -2.21 -6.70 -2.23
N ALA A 56 -2.72 -7.91 -2.00
CA ALA A 56 -3.31 -8.37 -0.73
C ALA A 56 -2.27 -8.54 0.41
N THR A 57 -1.60 -7.44 0.75
CA THR A 57 -0.67 -7.29 1.87
C THR A 57 -1.33 -6.46 2.97
N PRO A 58 -0.80 -6.42 4.20
CA PRO A 58 -1.35 -5.57 5.27
C PRO A 58 -1.53 -4.09 4.90
N ASN A 59 -0.73 -3.54 3.98
CA ASN A 59 -0.92 -2.16 3.50
C ASN A 59 -1.99 -2.06 2.42
N GLY A 60 -2.08 -3.05 1.53
CA GLY A 60 -3.12 -3.08 0.49
C GLY A 60 -4.51 -3.29 1.06
N VAL A 61 -4.67 -4.19 2.03
CA VAL A 61 -5.98 -4.49 2.65
C VAL A 61 -6.58 -3.30 3.39
N LYS A 62 -5.75 -2.38 3.93
CA LYS A 62 -6.25 -1.14 4.56
C LYS A 62 -7.13 -0.34 3.60
N VAL A 63 -6.68 -0.19 2.36
CA VAL A 63 -7.36 0.63 1.36
C VAL A 63 -8.59 -0.08 0.83
N THR A 64 -8.52 -1.38 0.56
CA THR A 64 -9.71 -2.13 0.12
C THR A 64 -10.77 -2.16 1.21
N ILE A 65 -10.41 -2.38 2.49
CA ILE A 65 -11.37 -2.31 3.61
C ILE A 65 -12.03 -0.93 3.66
N MET A 66 -11.26 0.15 3.62
CA MET A 66 -11.81 1.51 3.64
C MET A 66 -12.82 1.75 2.51
N ILE A 67 -12.52 1.29 1.29
CA ILE A 67 -13.41 1.48 0.15
C ILE A 67 -14.67 0.61 0.29
N GLU A 68 -14.55 -0.65 0.69
CA GLU A 68 -15.71 -1.52 0.92
C GLU A 68 -16.62 -0.98 2.04
N GLU A 69 -16.05 -0.43 3.12
CA GLU A 69 -16.81 0.19 4.21
C GLU A 69 -17.53 1.48 3.77
N LEU A 70 -16.92 2.25 2.86
CA LEU A 70 -17.60 3.38 2.21
C LEU A 70 -18.77 2.91 1.33
N LEU A 71 -18.57 1.85 0.55
CA LEU A 71 -19.61 1.27 -0.30
C LEU A 71 -20.77 0.71 0.52
N GLU A 72 -20.48 0.03 1.64
CA GLU A 72 -21.50 -0.49 2.57
C GLU A 72 -22.32 0.65 3.20
N GLN A 73 -21.70 1.79 3.50
CA GLN A 73 -22.41 3.00 3.93
C GLN A 73 -23.18 3.73 2.81
N GLY A 74 -23.12 3.24 1.58
CA GLY A 74 -23.86 3.79 0.43
C GLY A 74 -23.21 5.02 -0.20
N HIS A 75 -21.91 5.27 0.02
CA HIS A 75 -21.19 6.38 -0.60
C HIS A 75 -20.99 6.12 -2.11
N ALA A 76 -21.85 6.71 -2.93
CA ALA A 76 -21.69 6.72 -4.39
C ALA A 76 -20.38 7.44 -4.78
N GLY A 77 -19.66 6.91 -5.77
CA GLY A 77 -18.36 7.41 -6.18
C GLY A 77 -17.18 6.76 -5.47
N ALA A 78 -17.42 5.86 -4.51
CA ALA A 78 -16.39 5.02 -3.90
C ALA A 78 -16.10 3.75 -4.73
N GLU A 79 -16.84 3.50 -5.82
CA GLU A 79 -16.59 2.34 -6.67
C GLU A 79 -15.16 2.40 -7.23
N TYR A 80 -14.53 1.23 -7.34
CA TYR A 80 -13.12 1.13 -7.67
C TYR A 80 -12.81 -0.05 -8.60
N ASP A 81 -11.78 0.13 -9.42
CA ASP A 81 -11.11 -0.95 -10.13
C ASP A 81 -9.81 -1.28 -9.37
N ALA A 82 -9.67 -2.51 -8.88
CA ALA A 82 -8.46 -2.99 -8.22
C ALA A 82 -7.59 -3.82 -9.16
N TRP A 83 -6.45 -3.25 -9.52
CA TRP A 83 -5.44 -3.84 -10.38
C TRP A 83 -4.33 -4.48 -9.55
N LEU A 84 -4.03 -5.74 -9.86
CA LEU A 84 -2.99 -6.51 -9.19
C LEU A 84 -1.60 -6.02 -9.60
N ILE A 85 -0.76 -5.70 -8.61
CA ILE A 85 0.66 -5.37 -8.78
C ILE A 85 1.49 -6.43 -8.05
N LYS A 86 2.11 -7.33 -8.80
CA LYS A 86 2.88 -8.45 -8.23
C LYS A 86 4.28 -7.98 -7.86
N ILE A 87 4.44 -7.59 -6.60
CA ILE A 87 5.70 -7.00 -6.13
C ILE A 87 6.92 -7.92 -6.24
N GLY A 88 6.72 -9.24 -6.21
CA GLY A 88 7.78 -10.24 -6.39
C GLY A 88 8.27 -10.38 -7.83
N GLU A 89 7.44 -9.98 -8.80
CA GLU A 89 7.76 -9.96 -10.24
C GLU A 89 8.28 -8.59 -10.70
N GLY A 90 8.30 -7.58 -9.81
CA GLY A 90 8.83 -6.25 -10.11
C GLY A 90 7.86 -5.29 -10.81
N ASP A 91 6.56 -5.58 -10.84
CA ASP A 91 5.52 -4.73 -11.45
C ASP A 91 5.52 -3.28 -10.95
N GLN A 92 5.90 -3.07 -9.68
CA GLN A 92 6.01 -1.76 -9.04
C GLN A 92 7.09 -0.85 -9.65
N PHE A 93 7.97 -1.40 -10.51
CA PHE A 93 9.00 -0.65 -11.21
C PHE A 93 8.65 -0.36 -12.67
N GLY A 94 7.42 -0.65 -13.12
CA GLY A 94 6.94 -0.24 -14.45
C GLY A 94 6.77 1.28 -14.52
N SER A 95 7.03 1.87 -15.70
CA SER A 95 6.94 3.33 -15.93
C SER A 95 5.60 3.92 -15.47
N GLY A 96 4.48 3.25 -15.78
CA GLY A 96 3.15 3.65 -15.34
C GLY A 96 3.00 3.65 -13.82
N PHE A 97 3.48 2.61 -13.12
CA PHE A 97 3.42 2.56 -11.65
C PHE A 97 4.30 3.61 -10.99
N VAL A 98 5.53 3.79 -11.48
CA VAL A 98 6.45 4.83 -10.97
C VAL A 98 5.88 6.24 -11.20
N SER A 99 5.13 6.45 -12.28
CA SER A 99 4.43 7.72 -12.53
C SER A 99 3.35 8.00 -11.47
N VAL A 100 2.74 6.97 -10.88
CA VAL A 100 1.76 7.14 -9.79
C VAL A 100 2.46 7.24 -8.45
N ASN A 101 3.41 6.35 -8.17
CA ASN A 101 4.20 6.33 -6.94
C ASN A 101 5.71 6.20 -7.24
N PRO A 102 6.49 7.29 -7.13
CA PRO A 102 7.94 7.26 -7.37
C PRO A 102 8.70 6.40 -6.34
N ASN A 103 8.09 6.09 -5.17
CA ASN A 103 8.64 5.18 -4.17
C ASN A 103 8.53 3.70 -4.57
N SER A 104 7.79 3.38 -5.64
CA SER A 104 7.61 1.99 -6.12
C SER A 104 7.08 1.04 -5.03
N LYS A 105 6.07 1.48 -4.27
CA LYS A 105 5.39 0.67 -3.24
C LYS A 105 3.88 0.68 -3.41
N ILE A 106 3.26 -0.46 -3.17
CA ILE A 106 1.80 -0.57 -3.05
C ILE A 106 1.34 -0.21 -1.63
N PRO A 107 0.09 0.22 -1.44
CA PRO A 107 -0.90 0.59 -2.48
C PRO A 107 -0.61 1.96 -3.11
N ALA A 108 -1.09 2.15 -4.33
CA ALA A 108 -1.17 3.45 -5.00
C ALA A 108 -2.56 3.61 -5.63
N LEU A 109 -3.14 4.80 -5.53
CA LEU A 109 -4.49 5.15 -5.98
C LEU A 109 -4.43 6.30 -6.98
N VAL A 110 -5.22 6.22 -8.04
CA VAL A 110 -5.54 7.38 -8.89
C VAL A 110 -7.03 7.67 -8.77
N ASP A 111 -7.36 8.82 -8.18
CA ASP A 111 -8.72 9.32 -8.12
C ASP A 111 -9.04 10.08 -9.41
N ARG A 112 -9.98 9.56 -10.19
CA ARG A 112 -10.44 10.07 -11.49
C ARG A 112 -11.87 10.65 -11.43
N SER A 113 -12.40 10.89 -10.23
CA SER A 113 -13.74 11.46 -10.06
C SER A 113 -13.86 12.93 -10.48
N GLY A 114 -12.73 13.67 -10.47
CA GLY A 114 -12.65 15.07 -10.88
C GLY A 114 -12.17 15.25 -12.32
N PRO A 115 -12.13 16.51 -12.82
CA PRO A 115 -11.68 16.82 -14.17
C PRO A 115 -10.20 16.48 -14.41
N THR A 116 -9.39 16.50 -13.34
CA THR A 116 -7.97 16.16 -13.38
C THR A 116 -7.70 14.99 -12.43
N PRO A 117 -7.11 13.88 -12.89
CA PRO A 117 -6.76 12.77 -12.03
C PRO A 117 -5.76 13.14 -10.92
N ILE A 118 -6.01 12.67 -9.70
CA ILE A 118 -5.15 12.90 -8.54
C ILE A 118 -4.46 11.59 -8.18
N ARG A 119 -3.13 11.62 -8.09
CA ARG A 119 -2.30 10.46 -7.71
C ARG A 119 -2.06 10.50 -6.21
N ILE A 120 -2.43 9.45 -5.49
CA ILE A 120 -2.21 9.31 -4.05
C ILE A 120 -1.48 7.99 -3.78
N PHE A 121 -0.40 8.05 -3.01
CA PHE A 121 0.36 6.88 -2.59
C PHE A 121 0.70 7.00 -1.10
N GLU A 122 1.17 5.91 -0.49
CA GLU A 122 1.15 5.66 0.96
C GLU A 122 -0.25 5.30 1.47
N SER A 123 -0.37 4.13 2.10
CA SER A 123 -1.68 3.64 2.56
C SER A 123 -2.35 4.61 3.54
N GLY A 124 -1.59 5.30 4.39
CA GLY A 124 -2.15 6.28 5.33
C GLY A 124 -2.70 7.53 4.65
N ALA A 125 -2.02 8.01 3.60
CA ALA A 125 -2.48 9.16 2.81
C ALA A 125 -3.73 8.80 2.00
N ILE A 126 -3.81 7.58 1.45
CA ILE A 126 -5.01 7.10 0.76
C ILE A 126 -6.20 7.03 1.74
N LEU A 127 -6.02 6.49 2.94
CA LEU A 127 -7.08 6.48 3.96
C LEU A 127 -7.55 7.90 4.29
N MET A 128 -6.63 8.85 4.43
CA MET A 128 -6.97 10.25 4.70
C MET A 128 -7.77 10.87 3.56
N HIS A 129 -7.28 10.72 2.33
CA HIS A 129 -7.93 11.22 1.13
C HIS A 129 -9.38 10.72 1.01
N LEU A 130 -9.59 9.41 1.22
CA LEU A 130 -10.93 8.82 1.17
C LEU A 130 -11.81 9.31 2.32
N ALA A 131 -11.27 9.40 3.53
CA ALA A 131 -12.01 9.86 4.69
C ALA A 131 -12.47 11.33 4.55
N GLU A 132 -11.59 12.20 4.03
CA GLU A 132 -11.91 13.61 3.77
C GLU A 132 -12.87 13.76 2.59
N LYS A 133 -12.65 13.02 1.50
CA LYS A 133 -13.49 13.07 0.29
C LYS A 133 -14.95 12.71 0.55
N PHE A 134 -15.17 11.69 1.38
CA PHE A 134 -16.51 11.18 1.69
C PHE A 134 -17.02 11.64 3.06
N GLU A 135 -16.27 12.50 3.76
CA GLU A 135 -16.59 12.98 5.11
C GLU A 135 -16.94 11.84 6.08
N ALA A 136 -16.19 10.75 6.01
CA ALA A 136 -16.47 9.50 6.71
C ALA A 136 -15.22 8.97 7.43
N PHE A 137 -15.42 8.28 8.57
CA PHE A 137 -14.37 7.60 9.34
C PHE A 137 -13.25 8.50 9.92
N LEU A 138 -13.37 9.83 9.81
CA LEU A 138 -12.48 10.81 10.44
C LEU A 138 -13.29 11.77 11.32
N PRO A 139 -13.01 11.86 12.63
CA PRO A 139 -13.69 12.83 13.50
C PRO A 139 -13.42 14.27 13.07
N HIS A 140 -14.42 15.16 13.23
CA HIS A 140 -14.26 16.58 12.91
C HIS A 140 -13.57 17.37 14.03
N ASP A 141 -13.81 17.01 15.30
CA ASP A 141 -13.23 17.73 16.42
C ASP A 141 -11.71 17.54 16.48
N ALA A 142 -10.98 18.61 16.82
CA ALA A 142 -9.53 18.63 16.72
C ALA A 142 -8.85 17.59 17.62
N ALA A 143 -9.39 17.32 18.80
CA ALA A 143 -8.78 16.39 19.74
C ALA A 143 -8.89 14.94 19.24
N SER A 144 -10.10 14.49 18.88
CA SER A 144 -10.33 13.14 18.37
C SER A 144 -9.68 12.90 17.02
N ARG A 145 -9.66 13.93 16.15
CA ARG A 145 -8.98 13.87 14.86
C ARG A 145 -7.47 13.69 15.02
N ASN A 146 -6.84 14.47 15.91
CA ASN A 146 -5.42 14.33 16.21
C ASN A 146 -5.10 12.98 16.85
N ALA A 147 -5.95 12.49 17.75
CA ALA A 147 -5.82 11.14 18.30
C ALA A 147 -5.94 10.05 17.23
N CYS A 148 -6.86 10.21 16.26
CA CYS A 148 -7.00 9.32 15.11
C CYS A 148 -5.74 9.29 14.25
N HIS A 149 -5.14 10.45 13.95
CA HIS A 149 -3.86 10.54 13.23
C HIS A 149 -2.75 9.77 13.94
N GLY A 150 -2.70 9.79 15.28
CA GLY A 150 -1.73 9.02 16.07
C GLY A 150 -1.86 7.50 15.93
N CYS A 151 -3.04 6.96 15.59
CA CYS A 151 -3.27 5.52 15.42
C CYS A 151 -2.84 4.96 14.03
N SER A 152 -2.52 5.83 13.08
CA SER A 152 -2.22 5.48 11.67
C SER A 152 -0.97 4.60 11.47
N GLY A 153 -0.08 4.52 12.46
CA GLY A 153 1.20 3.83 12.32
C GLY A 153 1.14 2.30 12.26
N LYS A 154 0.17 1.64 12.92
CA LYS A 154 0.09 0.15 12.95
C LYS A 154 -1.31 -0.47 13.10
N SER A 155 -2.35 0.28 13.52
CA SER A 155 -3.64 -0.31 13.92
C SER A 155 -4.90 0.32 13.31
N ALA A 156 -4.78 1.20 12.30
CA ALA A 156 -5.93 1.93 11.74
C ALA A 156 -7.05 1.04 11.17
N ALA A 157 -6.73 -0.15 10.65
CA ALA A 157 -7.74 -1.08 10.14
C ALA A 157 -8.69 -1.62 11.23
N LEU A 158 -8.25 -1.66 12.50
CA LEU A 158 -9.02 -2.33 13.55
C LEU A 158 -10.18 -1.50 14.11
N ARG A 159 -10.19 -0.17 13.89
CA ARG A 159 -11.26 0.71 14.38
C ARG A 159 -12.36 0.99 13.36
N ILE A 160 -12.11 0.75 12.06
CA ILE A 160 -13.16 0.86 11.03
C ILE A 160 -14.17 -0.28 11.22
N SER A 161 -13.70 -1.50 11.55
CA SER A 161 -14.54 -2.68 11.82
C SER A 161 -15.25 -2.68 13.19
N ALA A 162 -14.99 -1.71 14.09
CA ALA A 162 -15.66 -1.64 15.38
C ALA A 162 -17.16 -1.26 15.27
N ALA A 163 -17.66 -1.01 14.05
CA ALA A 163 -19.07 -0.95 13.69
C ALA A 163 -19.59 -2.28 13.09
N GLY A 164 -19.19 -3.44 13.64
CA GLY A 164 -20.03 -4.64 13.66
C GLY A 164 -20.27 -5.38 12.34
N LEU A 165 -19.24 -5.77 11.59
CA LEU A 165 -19.37 -6.81 10.56
C LEU A 165 -18.24 -7.86 10.58
N ASP A 166 -18.67 -9.12 10.52
CA ASP A 166 -17.88 -10.35 10.54
C ASP A 166 -17.39 -10.66 9.09
N ILE A 167 -16.21 -10.16 8.74
CA ILE A 167 -15.63 -10.17 7.37
C ILE A 167 -15.06 -11.53 6.92
N PHE A 168 -15.34 -12.63 7.64
CA PHE A 168 -14.84 -13.98 7.32
C PHE A 168 -15.89 -14.98 6.85
N THR A 169 -16.91 -14.54 6.08
CA THR A 169 -17.74 -15.47 5.30
C THR A 169 -17.25 -15.59 3.86
N PRO A 170 -16.75 -16.77 3.42
CA PRO A 170 -16.18 -16.95 2.10
C PRO A 170 -17.26 -17.32 1.08
N THR A 171 -18.12 -16.38 0.66
CA THR A 171 -18.98 -16.60 -0.52
C THR A 171 -19.58 -15.32 -1.09
N ARG A 172 -18.90 -14.71 -2.07
CA ARG A 172 -19.58 -14.18 -3.26
C ARG A 172 -18.62 -14.20 -4.44
N ARG A 173 -18.70 -15.27 -5.24
CA ARG A 173 -18.17 -15.30 -6.60
C ARG A 173 -18.89 -14.22 -7.41
N GLN A 174 -18.12 -13.35 -8.05
CA GLN A 174 -18.62 -12.50 -9.12
C GLN A 174 -19.25 -13.38 -10.20
N LYS A 175 -20.46 -13.02 -10.61
CA LYS A 175 -21.00 -13.32 -11.94
C LYS A 175 -20.81 -12.10 -12.81
#